data_AF-A0A453HNQ1-F1
#
_entry.id   AF-A0A453HNQ1-F1
#
_cell.length_a   1.000
_cell.length_b   1.000
_cell.length_c   1.000
_cell.angle_alpha   90.00
_cell.angle_beta   90.00
_cell.angle_gamma   90.00
#
_symmetry.space_group_name_H-M   'P 1'
#
loop_
_entity.id
_entity.type
_entity.pdbx_description
1 polymer ?
#
loop_
_entity_poly.entity_id
_entity_poly.type
_entity_poly.pdbx_seq_one_letter_code
_entity_poly.pdbx_strand_id
1 'polypeptide(L)'
;LEQLPLILLVAWLASPPQNAPPSPMEATATLTLSSSPTGARRSPARPTGASLHLRRVPTLSFHLRGAQGPAAFRALSSPFPGCRRRRRGSGMVVRAEMFGQLTTGLESAWNKLRGVDRLTKENIAEPMRDIRRALLEADVSVPVARSFIESVTEKAVGTDVIRGVQPEQQLVKVVNDELVQLMGGEVSDLVFAKTGPTVILLAGLQGVGKTTVCAKLAFYLKKMGKSCMLVAADVYRPAAIDQLTILGKKVGVPVYSEGTEAKPSEIAKNGLKEAKSKKTDVVIVDTAGRLQVDKAMMNELKEVKKAVKPTEILLVVDAMTGQEAAALVGAFNVEIGITGAILTKLDGDSRGGAALSIKEVSGKPIKFIGRGERVEDLEPFYPDRMAQRILGMGDVLSFVEQAQQVMNQEDAEELQKKIMSAKFNFNDFLKQTKAIAQMGSFSRIIGMIPGMNKVTPAQIREAEKNVKFMESMINVMTADERERPELLAESRERRRRVAKDAGKTEQQVSQLVSQLFQMRTRMQKMMAGMQGKDTPDMENLAESIKAEEQAAVATGKRRRKYGNLRQRDLDSMRGYRR
;
A
#
# COMPACT_ATOMS: atom_id res chain seq x y z
N LEU A 1 -15.95 -3.23 12.90
CA LEU A 1 -15.66 -4.00 14.13
C LEU A 1 -16.55 -5.22 14.29
N GLU A 2 -17.84 -5.16 13.94
CA GLU A 2 -18.74 -6.33 14.04
C GLU A 2 -18.47 -7.46 13.03
N GLN A 3 -17.75 -7.21 11.94
CA GLN A 3 -17.47 -8.22 10.89
C GLN A 3 -16.03 -8.78 10.89
N LEU A 4 -15.16 -8.34 11.79
CA LEU A 4 -13.82 -8.93 12.00
C LEU A 4 -13.82 -10.47 12.18
N PRO A 5 -14.83 -11.08 12.84
CA PRO A 5 -14.90 -12.54 12.93
C PRO A 5 -15.15 -13.22 11.57
N LEU A 6 -15.95 -12.59 10.70
CA LEU A 6 -16.24 -13.09 9.35
C LEU A 6 -15.00 -13.05 8.45
N ILE A 7 -14.15 -12.03 8.65
CA ILE A 7 -12.91 -11.81 7.91
C ILE A 7 -11.84 -12.85 8.31
N LEU A 8 -11.76 -13.19 9.60
CA LEU A 8 -10.90 -14.28 10.09
C LEU A 8 -11.36 -15.66 9.59
N LEU A 9 -12.67 -15.87 9.45
CA LEU A 9 -13.26 -17.10 8.92
C LEU A 9 -12.90 -17.33 7.44
N VAL A 10 -12.96 -16.28 6.61
CA VAL A 10 -12.60 -16.37 5.19
C VAL A 10 -11.10 -16.64 5.01
N ALA A 11 -10.25 -16.03 5.85
CA ALA A 11 -8.81 -16.31 5.86
C ALA A 11 -8.47 -17.75 6.28
N TRP A 12 -9.27 -18.33 7.19
CA TRP A 12 -9.12 -19.72 7.64
C TRP A 12 -9.57 -20.74 6.58
N LEU A 13 -10.71 -20.51 5.92
CA LEU A 13 -11.23 -21.39 4.86
C LEU A 13 -10.36 -21.43 3.60
N ALA A 14 -9.54 -20.40 3.36
CA ALA A 14 -8.61 -20.32 2.23
C ALA A 14 -7.28 -21.07 2.46
N SER A 15 -7.08 -21.69 3.62
CA SER A 15 -5.87 -22.47 3.93
C SER A 15 -6.03 -23.93 3.46
N PRO A 16 -5.07 -24.49 2.70
CA PRO A 16 -5.19 -25.87 2.22
C PRO A 16 -5.10 -26.88 3.40
N PRO A 17 -5.80 -28.04 3.32
CA PRO A 17 -5.79 -29.03 4.38
C PRO A 17 -4.41 -29.69 4.49
N GLN A 18 -3.84 -29.68 5.69
CA GLN A 18 -2.63 -30.42 6.01
C GLN A 18 -2.98 -31.88 6.34
N ASN A 19 -2.52 -32.78 5.47
CA ASN A 19 -2.09 -34.18 5.71
C ASN A 19 -2.52 -35.11 4.57
N ALA A 20 -1.67 -35.23 3.55
CA ALA A 20 -1.59 -36.41 2.71
C ALA A 20 -0.09 -36.71 2.45
N PRO A 21 0.40 -37.94 2.72
CA PRO A 21 1.78 -38.31 2.44
C PRO A 21 2.01 -38.42 0.92
N PRO A 22 3.22 -38.10 0.41
CA PRO A 22 3.51 -38.28 -1.01
C PRO A 22 3.73 -39.78 -1.31
N SER A 23 2.96 -40.31 -2.26
CA SER A 23 3.25 -41.60 -2.89
C SER A 23 4.36 -41.45 -3.95
N PRO A 24 5.24 -42.46 -4.14
CA PRO A 24 6.43 -42.36 -4.99
C PRO A 24 6.21 -42.89 -6.42
N MET A 25 7.19 -42.59 -7.29
CA MET A 25 7.41 -43.09 -8.67
C MET A 25 6.57 -42.39 -9.77
N GLU A 26 7.08 -42.08 -10.96
CA GLU A 26 8.09 -42.78 -11.76
C GLU A 26 9.08 -41.84 -12.47
N ALA A 27 10.33 -42.30 -12.55
CA ALA A 27 11.32 -41.85 -13.52
C ALA A 27 11.04 -42.51 -14.87
N THR A 28 11.12 -41.74 -15.95
CA THR A 28 11.35 -42.31 -17.29
C THR A 28 12.34 -41.44 -18.03
N ALA A 29 13.36 -42.13 -18.56
CA ALA A 29 14.54 -41.58 -19.19
C ALA A 29 14.31 -41.29 -20.68
N THR A 30 15.28 -40.54 -21.23
CA THR A 30 15.78 -40.58 -22.62
C THR A 30 14.86 -40.13 -23.76
N LEU A 31 15.28 -39.09 -24.49
CA LEU A 31 15.97 -39.29 -25.77
C LEU A 31 16.55 -37.97 -26.30
N THR A 32 17.87 -38.01 -26.52
CA THR A 32 18.66 -37.15 -27.39
C THR A 32 18.19 -37.24 -28.84
N LEU A 33 18.21 -36.12 -29.59
CA LEU A 33 18.62 -36.12 -30.99
C LEU A 33 19.08 -34.72 -31.44
N SER A 34 20.22 -34.75 -32.10
CA SER A 34 21.00 -33.71 -32.76
C SER A 34 20.34 -33.14 -34.02
N SER A 35 20.64 -31.87 -34.36
CA SER A 35 21.32 -31.53 -35.62
C SER A 35 21.45 -30.01 -35.83
N SER A 36 22.69 -29.56 -36.04
CA SER A 36 23.08 -28.30 -36.70
C SER A 36 22.90 -28.42 -38.23
N PRO A 37 22.86 -27.31 -39.00
CA PRO A 37 24.08 -26.83 -39.69
C PRO A 37 24.19 -25.27 -39.73
N THR A 38 25.31 -24.64 -39.37
CA THR A 38 26.47 -24.19 -40.18
C THR A 38 26.22 -23.34 -41.44
N GLY A 39 26.81 -22.13 -41.43
CA GLY A 39 27.33 -21.36 -42.59
C GLY A 39 26.62 -20.01 -42.86
N ALA A 40 27.23 -18.87 -43.18
CA ALA A 40 28.62 -18.42 -43.26
C ALA A 40 28.67 -16.88 -43.52
N ARG A 41 29.52 -16.16 -42.77
CA ARG A 41 30.52 -15.15 -43.22
C ARG A 41 30.14 -13.80 -43.90
N ARG A 42 30.85 -12.78 -43.38
CA ARG A 42 31.54 -11.60 -44.00
C ARG A 42 30.88 -10.21 -43.97
N SER A 43 31.45 -9.36 -43.11
CA SER A 43 31.76 -7.91 -43.31
C SER A 43 32.77 -7.71 -44.47
N PRO A 44 33.23 -6.48 -44.87
CA PRO A 44 33.28 -5.19 -44.14
C PRO A 44 33.05 -3.90 -44.96
N ALA A 45 33.16 -2.75 -44.28
CA ALA A 45 33.97 -1.57 -44.64
C ALA A 45 33.28 -0.18 -44.64
N ARG A 46 34.04 0.75 -44.06
CA ARG A 46 33.96 2.23 -43.98
C ARG A 46 34.60 2.86 -45.24
N PRO A 47 34.47 4.19 -45.53
CA PRO A 47 35.49 5.19 -45.07
C PRO A 47 34.93 6.66 -44.89
N THR A 48 35.32 7.46 -43.87
CA THR A 48 36.36 8.55 -43.69
C THR A 48 36.11 9.97 -44.25
N GLY A 49 36.50 10.99 -43.44
CA GLY A 49 36.93 12.38 -43.79
C GLY A 49 35.82 13.45 -43.79
N ALA A 50 35.97 14.72 -43.36
CA ALA A 50 37.06 15.57 -42.83
C ALA A 50 36.44 16.83 -42.13
N SER A 51 36.96 17.31 -41.00
CA SER A 51 37.81 18.52 -40.76
C SER A 51 37.19 19.94 -40.83
N LEU A 52 37.34 20.66 -39.70
CA LEU A 52 37.66 22.11 -39.47
C LEU A 52 36.69 23.24 -39.88
N HIS A 53 36.25 24.06 -38.90
CA HIS A 53 36.67 25.47 -38.78
C HIS A 53 36.19 26.19 -37.49
N LEU A 54 37.07 27.06 -36.98
CA LEU A 54 36.88 28.01 -35.89
C LEU A 54 35.97 29.18 -36.29
N ARG A 55 35.29 29.81 -35.30
CA ARG A 55 35.32 31.28 -35.11
C ARG A 55 34.76 31.74 -33.76
N ARG A 56 35.30 32.87 -33.30
CA ARG A 56 35.17 33.57 -32.00
C ARG A 56 33.83 34.35 -31.83
N VAL A 57 33.31 34.40 -30.60
CA VAL A 57 32.99 35.55 -29.67
C VAL A 57 32.66 36.92 -30.35
N PRO A 58 31.66 37.75 -29.92
CA PRO A 58 31.54 38.19 -28.53
C PRO A 58 30.17 38.49 -27.85
N THR A 59 30.35 38.65 -26.54
CA THR A 59 29.57 39.17 -25.42
C THR A 59 28.63 40.35 -25.65
N LEU A 60 27.55 40.40 -24.86
CA LEU A 60 26.96 41.65 -24.37
C LEU A 60 26.42 41.46 -22.95
N SER A 61 27.10 42.12 -22.02
CA SER A 61 26.72 42.32 -20.63
C SER A 61 25.83 43.56 -20.54
N PHE A 62 24.77 43.52 -19.73
CA PHE A 62 24.13 44.73 -19.20
C PHE A 62 24.15 44.68 -17.68
N HIS A 63 24.84 45.67 -17.09
CA HIS A 63 24.77 46.07 -15.69
C HIS A 63 23.58 47.02 -15.50
N LEU A 64 22.98 46.98 -14.29
CA LEU A 64 22.64 48.12 -13.42
C LEU A 64 21.93 47.54 -12.18
N ARG A 65 22.56 47.50 -10.99
CA ARG A 65 22.38 48.44 -9.86
C ARG A 65 20.91 48.86 -9.70
N GLY A 66 20.20 48.66 -8.60
CA GLY A 66 20.58 48.47 -7.20
C GLY A 66 19.67 49.38 -6.37
N ALA A 67 19.15 48.91 -5.22
CA ALA A 67 18.86 49.72 -4.04
C ALA A 67 18.12 48.89 -2.97
N GLN A 68 18.69 48.92 -1.78
CA GLN A 68 18.14 48.48 -0.51
C GLN A 68 16.98 49.42 -0.11
N GLY A 69 15.90 48.93 0.49
CA GLY A 69 15.72 49.02 1.94
C GLY A 69 14.26 49.35 2.30
N PRO A 70 13.82 49.11 3.55
CA PRO A 70 12.44 48.77 3.88
C PRO A 70 11.67 49.88 4.62
N ALA A 71 10.34 49.86 4.56
CA ALA A 71 9.51 50.59 5.51
C ALA A 71 8.17 49.88 5.74
N ALA A 72 7.93 49.52 7.01
CA ALA A 72 6.66 49.08 7.54
C ALA A 72 5.68 50.26 7.62
N PHE A 73 4.40 50.02 7.32
CA PHE A 73 3.33 50.85 7.89
C PHE A 73 2.08 50.02 8.21
N ARG A 74 1.55 50.32 9.39
CA ARG A 74 0.43 49.72 10.09
C ARG A 74 -0.90 49.92 9.39
N ALA A 75 -1.79 48.99 9.73
CA ALA A 75 -3.23 48.94 9.56
C ALA A 75 -3.98 50.28 9.65
N LEU A 76 -5.02 50.41 8.81
CA LEU A 76 -6.25 51.13 9.12
C LEU A 76 -7.46 50.37 8.56
N SER A 77 -8.40 50.13 9.48
CA SER A 77 -9.72 49.54 9.33
C SER A 77 -10.75 50.55 8.82
N SER A 78 -11.66 50.13 7.95
CA SER A 78 -13.10 50.48 8.03
C SER A 78 -13.94 49.65 7.03
N PRO A 79 -15.26 49.49 7.28
CA PRO A 79 -16.07 48.39 6.74
C PRO A 79 -17.00 48.84 5.61
N PHE A 80 -17.15 48.00 4.57
CA PHE A 80 -18.24 48.11 3.61
C PHE A 80 -19.13 46.86 3.65
N PRO A 81 -20.46 47.01 3.73
CA PRO A 81 -21.40 45.90 3.73
C PRO A 81 -21.83 45.54 2.30
N GLY A 82 -22.05 44.25 2.05
CA GLY A 82 -22.88 43.82 0.93
C GLY A 82 -22.20 42.91 -0.10
N CYS A 83 -21.94 41.66 0.25
CA CYS A 83 -22.00 40.58 -0.73
C CYS A 83 -22.37 39.26 -0.04
N ARG A 84 -23.65 38.89 -0.11
CA ARG A 84 -24.14 37.56 0.31
C ARG A 84 -23.56 36.50 -0.64
N ARG A 85 -22.40 35.93 -0.30
CA ARG A 85 -21.93 34.68 -0.91
C ARG A 85 -22.73 33.51 -0.33
N ARG A 86 -23.68 32.99 -1.12
CA ARG A 86 -24.22 31.63 -0.93
C ARG A 86 -23.05 30.64 -1.00
N ARG A 87 -22.59 30.16 0.14
CA ARG A 87 -21.75 28.95 0.23
C ARG A 87 -22.63 27.75 -0.12
N ARG A 88 -22.62 27.32 -1.39
CA ARG A 88 -22.88 25.92 -1.72
C ARG A 88 -21.66 25.14 -1.28
N GLY A 89 -21.70 24.62 -0.06
CA GLY A 89 -20.76 23.60 0.38
C GLY A 89 -21.10 22.28 -0.31
N SER A 90 -20.70 22.12 -1.56
CA SER A 90 -20.46 20.78 -2.10
C SER A 90 -19.18 20.31 -1.44
N GLY A 91 -19.31 19.62 -0.30
CA GLY A 91 -18.21 18.90 0.30
C GLY A 91 -17.74 17.85 -0.68
N MET A 92 -16.66 18.16 -1.40
CA MET A 92 -15.92 17.20 -2.20
C MET A 92 -15.35 16.19 -1.22
N VAL A 93 -16.00 15.03 -1.14
CA VAL A 93 -15.55 13.89 -0.36
C VAL A 93 -14.31 13.35 -1.07
N VAL A 94 -13.13 13.68 -0.54
CA VAL A 94 -11.88 13.03 -0.97
C VAL A 94 -11.90 11.62 -0.39
N ARG A 95 -12.31 10.65 -1.22
CA ARG A 95 -12.18 9.21 -0.93
C ARG A 95 -10.71 8.85 -1.16
N ALA A 96 -10.01 8.46 -0.11
CA ALA A 96 -8.65 7.94 -0.18
C ALA A 96 -8.67 6.46 -0.59
N GLU A 97 -9.05 6.20 -1.84
CA GLU A 97 -8.82 4.91 -2.49
C GLU A 97 -7.95 5.20 -3.71
N MET A 98 -6.79 4.52 -3.79
CA MET A 98 -5.73 4.74 -4.80
C MET A 98 -6.25 4.77 -6.25
N PHE A 99 -7.41 4.18 -6.54
CA PHE A 99 -8.01 4.10 -7.88
C PHE A 99 -9.45 4.62 -7.95
N GLY A 100 -9.93 5.34 -6.93
CA GLY A 100 -11.37 5.60 -6.75
C GLY A 100 -12.08 6.25 -7.95
N GLN A 101 -11.39 7.11 -8.72
CA GLN A 101 -11.94 7.72 -9.93
C GLN A 101 -12.12 6.69 -11.06
N LEU A 102 -11.10 5.86 -11.29
CA LEU A 102 -11.15 4.79 -12.28
C LEU A 102 -12.23 3.76 -11.90
N THR A 103 -12.25 3.33 -10.64
CA THR A 103 -13.26 2.39 -10.12
C THR A 103 -14.68 2.93 -10.31
N THR A 104 -14.93 4.21 -9.97
CA THR A 104 -16.25 4.84 -10.14
C THR A 104 -16.66 4.90 -11.62
N GLY A 105 -15.72 5.22 -12.51
CA GLY A 105 -15.97 5.25 -13.95
C GLY A 105 -16.30 3.86 -14.53
N LEU A 106 -15.62 2.82 -14.07
CA LEU A 106 -15.90 1.43 -14.44
C LEU A 106 -17.27 0.98 -13.91
N GLU A 107 -17.60 1.28 -12.65
CA GLU A 107 -18.92 0.99 -12.06
C GLU A 107 -20.07 1.62 -12.86
N SER A 108 -19.91 2.86 -13.32
CA SER A 108 -20.89 3.51 -14.20
C SER A 108 -21.11 2.75 -15.50
N ALA A 109 -20.04 2.22 -16.09
CA ALA A 109 -20.11 1.44 -17.33
C ALA A 109 -20.87 0.11 -17.12
N TRP A 110 -20.64 -0.60 -16.01
CA TRP A 110 -21.33 -1.86 -15.70
C TRP A 110 -22.83 -1.65 -15.47
N ASN A 111 -23.20 -0.58 -14.76
CA ASN A 111 -24.60 -0.30 -14.44
C ASN A 111 -25.48 -0.12 -15.70
N LYS A 112 -24.90 0.31 -16.83
CA LYS A 112 -25.59 0.46 -18.11
C LYS A 112 -25.88 -0.87 -18.82
N LEU A 113 -25.22 -1.95 -18.41
CA LEU A 113 -25.40 -3.28 -18.97
C LEU A 113 -26.39 -4.14 -18.16
N ARG A 114 -26.96 -3.59 -17.08
CA ARG A 114 -27.99 -4.27 -16.29
C ARG A 114 -29.22 -4.52 -17.16
N GLY A 115 -29.67 -5.78 -17.19
CA GLY A 115 -30.85 -6.19 -17.96
C GLY A 115 -30.59 -6.42 -19.46
N VAL A 116 -29.32 -6.41 -19.89
CA VAL A 116 -28.94 -6.84 -21.24
C VAL A 116 -28.68 -8.35 -21.23
N ASP A 117 -29.29 -9.08 -22.16
CA ASP A 117 -29.16 -10.54 -22.25
C ASP A 117 -27.90 -11.00 -23.02
N ARG A 118 -27.41 -10.19 -23.96
CA ARG A 118 -26.24 -10.50 -24.79
C ARG A 118 -25.38 -9.26 -25.08
N LEU A 119 -24.07 -9.46 -25.06
CA LEU A 119 -23.09 -8.48 -25.48
C LEU A 119 -23.08 -8.39 -27.02
N THR A 120 -23.50 -7.25 -27.57
CA THR A 120 -23.42 -6.92 -29.01
C THR A 120 -22.61 -5.64 -29.21
N LYS A 121 -22.17 -5.37 -30.44
CA LYS A 121 -21.39 -4.16 -30.76
C LYS A 121 -22.15 -2.88 -30.43
N GLU A 122 -23.46 -2.88 -30.61
CA GLU A 122 -24.33 -1.73 -30.36
C GLU A 122 -24.47 -1.46 -28.86
N ASN A 123 -24.67 -2.51 -28.05
CA ASN A 123 -24.90 -2.38 -26.61
C ASN A 123 -23.61 -2.08 -25.82
N ILE A 124 -22.44 -2.52 -26.31
CA ILE A 124 -21.14 -2.30 -25.66
C ILE A 124 -20.55 -0.91 -25.95
N ALA A 125 -20.97 -0.26 -27.04
CA ALA A 125 -20.35 0.99 -27.49
C ALA A 125 -20.40 2.11 -26.45
N GLU A 126 -21.49 2.24 -25.71
CA GLU A 126 -21.63 3.25 -24.65
C GLU A 126 -20.79 2.93 -23.40
N PRO A 127 -20.87 1.71 -22.81
CA PRO A 127 -19.96 1.29 -21.74
C PRO A 127 -18.47 1.48 -22.09
N MET A 128 -18.05 1.13 -23.31
CA MET A 128 -16.65 1.31 -23.74
C MET A 128 -16.23 2.78 -23.79
N ARG A 129 -17.14 3.70 -24.15
CA ARG A 129 -16.86 5.15 -24.11
C ARG A 129 -16.65 5.64 -22.68
N ASP A 130 -17.42 5.13 -21.72
CA ASP A 130 -17.27 5.47 -20.31
C ASP A 130 -15.97 4.91 -19.73
N ILE A 131 -15.63 3.65 -20.02
CA ILE A 131 -14.35 3.05 -19.63
C ILE A 131 -13.18 3.85 -20.22
N ARG A 132 -13.27 4.22 -21.51
CA ARG A 132 -12.24 5.07 -22.14
C ARG A 132 -12.10 6.41 -21.44
N ARG A 133 -13.22 7.05 -21.08
CA ARG A 133 -13.19 8.32 -20.34
C ARG A 133 -12.54 8.14 -18.96
N ALA A 134 -12.89 7.09 -18.23
CA ALA A 134 -12.32 6.77 -16.94
C ALA A 134 -10.80 6.54 -17.01
N LEU A 135 -10.31 5.83 -18.04
CA LEU A 135 -8.88 5.63 -18.28
C LEU A 135 -8.15 6.96 -18.57
N LEU A 136 -8.75 7.84 -19.37
CA LEU A 136 -8.16 9.15 -19.67
C LEU A 136 -8.16 10.09 -18.47
N GLU A 137 -9.22 10.08 -17.66
CA GLU A 137 -9.28 10.80 -16.38
C GLU A 137 -8.24 10.27 -15.38
N ALA A 138 -7.92 8.98 -15.48
CA ALA A 138 -6.86 8.31 -14.74
C ALA A 138 -5.43 8.57 -15.30
N ASP A 139 -5.27 9.56 -16.18
CA ASP A 139 -4.02 9.94 -16.86
C ASP A 139 -3.33 8.77 -17.62
N VAL A 140 -4.10 7.79 -18.09
CA VAL A 140 -3.59 6.79 -19.04
C VAL A 140 -3.31 7.48 -20.38
N SER A 141 -2.23 7.07 -21.05
CA SER A 141 -1.92 7.63 -22.36
C SER A 141 -2.98 7.26 -23.39
N VAL A 142 -3.32 8.20 -24.28
CA VAL A 142 -4.35 8.01 -25.32
C VAL A 142 -4.09 6.77 -26.19
N PRO A 143 -2.85 6.48 -26.64
CA PRO A 143 -2.58 5.27 -27.42
C PRO A 143 -2.87 3.97 -26.64
N VAL A 144 -2.46 3.91 -25.37
CA VAL A 144 -2.69 2.75 -24.50
C VAL A 144 -4.18 2.55 -24.25
N ALA A 145 -4.91 3.62 -23.92
CA ALA A 145 -6.35 3.56 -23.69
C ALA A 145 -7.11 3.14 -24.95
N ARG A 146 -6.66 3.55 -26.14
CA ARG A 146 -7.26 3.15 -27.41
C ARG A 146 -7.03 1.66 -27.70
N SER A 147 -5.78 1.20 -27.61
CA SER A 147 -5.39 -0.21 -27.80
C SER A 147 -6.19 -1.14 -26.86
N PHE A 148 -6.28 -0.75 -25.59
CA PHE A 148 -7.06 -1.46 -24.58
C PHE A 148 -8.54 -1.60 -24.94
N ILE A 149 -9.21 -0.50 -25.32
CA ILE A 149 -10.64 -0.53 -25.66
C ILE A 149 -10.90 -1.37 -26.92
N GLU A 150 -10.02 -1.29 -27.92
CA GLU A 150 -10.12 -2.11 -29.14
C GLU A 150 -10.05 -3.61 -28.78
N SER A 151 -9.04 -4.01 -27.99
CA SER A 151 -8.87 -5.40 -27.53
C SER A 151 -10.04 -5.91 -26.67
N VAL A 152 -10.52 -5.11 -25.71
CA VAL A 152 -11.69 -5.46 -24.87
C VAL A 152 -12.94 -5.62 -25.73
N THR A 153 -13.17 -4.73 -26.70
CA THR A 153 -14.37 -4.77 -27.56
C THR A 153 -14.38 -6.03 -28.42
N GLU A 154 -13.24 -6.42 -28.98
CA GLU A 154 -13.11 -7.64 -29.78
C GLU A 154 -13.39 -8.89 -28.94
N LYS A 155 -12.79 -8.99 -27.76
CA LYS A 155 -12.98 -10.14 -26.85
C LYS A 155 -14.39 -10.21 -26.29
N ALA A 156 -14.99 -9.08 -25.92
CA ALA A 156 -16.32 -9.04 -25.34
C ALA A 156 -17.43 -9.44 -26.33
N VAL A 157 -17.29 -9.09 -27.62
CA VAL A 157 -18.25 -9.47 -28.66
C VAL A 157 -18.02 -10.91 -29.15
N GLY A 158 -16.77 -11.37 -29.16
CA GLY A 158 -16.38 -12.70 -29.65
C GLY A 158 -16.59 -13.85 -28.66
N THR A 159 -16.91 -13.57 -27.39
CA THR A 159 -17.13 -14.61 -26.38
C THR A 159 -18.60 -15.01 -26.35
N ASP A 160 -18.91 -16.28 -26.62
CA ASP A 160 -20.26 -16.82 -26.47
C ASP A 160 -20.77 -16.65 -25.03
N VAL A 161 -22.06 -16.35 -24.87
CA VAL A 161 -22.68 -16.16 -23.56
C VAL A 161 -22.62 -17.47 -22.79
N ILE A 162 -21.84 -17.52 -21.72
CA ILE A 162 -21.80 -18.66 -20.81
C ILE A 162 -23.17 -18.73 -20.13
N ARG A 163 -23.90 -19.84 -20.32
CA ARG A 163 -25.22 -20.03 -19.70
C ARG A 163 -25.13 -19.87 -18.18
N GLY A 164 -25.91 -18.95 -17.62
CA GLY A 164 -25.98 -18.68 -16.18
C GLY A 164 -25.07 -17.56 -15.67
N VAL A 165 -24.22 -16.97 -16.51
CA VAL A 165 -23.41 -15.79 -16.16
C VAL A 165 -24.07 -14.53 -16.72
N GLN A 166 -24.24 -13.51 -15.88
CA GLN A 166 -24.79 -12.23 -16.35
C GLN A 166 -23.78 -11.50 -17.25
N PRO A 167 -24.21 -10.89 -18.37
CA PRO A 167 -23.32 -10.19 -19.30
C PRO A 167 -22.45 -9.09 -18.66
N GLU A 168 -22.94 -8.43 -17.61
CA GLU A 168 -22.14 -7.46 -16.84
C GLU A 168 -20.90 -8.11 -16.19
N GLN A 169 -21.04 -9.30 -15.62
CA GLN A 169 -19.96 -10.03 -14.96
C GLN A 169 -18.96 -10.57 -15.99
N GLN A 170 -19.47 -10.98 -17.16
CA GLN A 170 -18.62 -11.40 -18.28
C GLN A 170 -17.76 -10.25 -18.78
N LEU A 171 -18.32 -9.05 -18.93
CA LEU A 171 -17.54 -7.89 -19.34
C LEU A 171 -16.51 -7.47 -18.28
N VAL A 172 -16.87 -7.49 -17.00
CA VAL A 172 -15.93 -7.25 -15.89
C VAL A 172 -14.76 -8.21 -15.95
N LYS A 173 -15.01 -9.50 -16.23
CA LYS A 173 -13.96 -10.50 -16.39
C LYS A 173 -13.05 -10.19 -17.58
N VAL A 174 -13.61 -9.93 -18.76
CA VAL A 174 -12.82 -9.60 -19.96
C VAL A 174 -11.93 -8.37 -19.70
N VAL A 175 -12.47 -7.37 -19.02
CA VAL A 175 -11.74 -6.14 -18.66
C VAL A 175 -10.67 -6.43 -17.61
N ASN A 176 -10.93 -7.29 -16.63
CA ASN A 176 -9.92 -7.75 -15.67
C ASN A 176 -8.76 -8.45 -16.38
N ASP A 177 -9.07 -9.45 -17.19
CA ASP A 177 -8.09 -10.24 -17.93
C ASP A 177 -7.22 -9.34 -18.82
N GLU A 178 -7.84 -8.34 -19.48
CA GLU A 178 -7.11 -7.38 -20.30
C GLU A 178 -6.23 -6.44 -19.48
N LEU A 179 -6.71 -5.94 -18.34
CA LEU A 179 -5.90 -5.12 -17.44
C LEU A 179 -4.68 -5.90 -16.92
N VAL A 180 -4.85 -7.19 -16.60
CA VAL A 180 -3.76 -8.08 -16.18
C VAL A 180 -2.72 -8.22 -17.28
N GLN A 181 -3.15 -8.51 -18.51
CA GLN A 181 -2.26 -8.61 -19.67
C GLN A 181 -1.49 -7.31 -19.91
N LEU A 182 -2.21 -6.18 -19.88
CA LEU A 182 -1.64 -4.86 -20.10
C LEU A 182 -0.59 -4.49 -19.04
N MET A 183 -0.72 -4.98 -17.81
CA MET A 183 0.25 -4.76 -16.73
C MET A 183 1.42 -5.76 -16.70
N GLY A 184 1.43 -6.78 -17.55
CA GLY A 184 2.55 -7.73 -17.65
C GLY A 184 2.17 -9.20 -17.57
N GLY A 185 0.89 -9.52 -17.33
CA GLY A 185 0.38 -10.88 -17.20
C GLY A 185 0.78 -11.48 -15.85
N GLU A 186 1.95 -12.10 -15.81
CA GLU A 186 2.44 -12.85 -14.65
C GLU A 186 3.42 -12.04 -13.79
N VAL A 187 3.61 -12.52 -12.57
CA VAL A 187 4.59 -11.97 -11.62
C VAL A 187 5.99 -12.18 -12.18
N SER A 188 6.80 -11.12 -12.18
CA SER A 188 8.19 -11.17 -12.62
C SER A 188 9.15 -10.98 -11.45
N ASP A 189 9.87 -12.03 -11.11
CA ASP A 189 10.93 -11.98 -10.11
C ASP A 189 12.20 -11.26 -10.59
N LEU A 190 13.10 -10.98 -9.65
CA LEU A 190 14.46 -10.53 -9.92
C LEU A 190 15.29 -11.64 -10.52
N VAL A 191 16.04 -11.33 -11.58
CA VAL A 191 17.03 -12.24 -12.16
C VAL A 191 18.35 -12.06 -11.43
N PHE A 192 18.84 -13.16 -10.86
CA PHE A 192 20.14 -13.19 -10.19
C PHE A 192 21.23 -13.69 -11.15
N ALA A 193 22.46 -13.19 -10.96
CA ALA A 193 23.61 -13.64 -11.72
C ALA A 193 23.97 -15.10 -11.37
N LYS A 194 24.32 -15.90 -12.39
CA LYS A 194 24.77 -17.29 -12.18
C LYS A 194 26.13 -17.37 -11.46
N THR A 195 26.98 -16.35 -11.64
CA THR A 195 28.34 -16.32 -11.12
C THR A 195 28.69 -14.92 -10.64
N GLY A 196 29.24 -14.80 -9.43
CA GLY A 196 29.62 -13.52 -8.83
C GLY A 196 28.43 -12.70 -8.33
N PRO A 197 28.68 -11.43 -7.90
CA PRO A 197 27.62 -10.56 -7.42
C PRO A 197 26.61 -10.23 -8.52
N THR A 198 25.33 -10.29 -8.19
CA THR A 198 24.26 -9.74 -9.01
C THR A 198 24.33 -8.23 -8.96
N VAL A 199 24.39 -7.57 -10.13
CA VAL A 199 24.48 -6.11 -10.20
C VAL A 199 23.14 -5.55 -10.67
N ILE A 200 22.51 -4.73 -9.82
CA ILE A 200 21.25 -4.05 -10.10
C ILE A 200 21.54 -2.56 -10.27
N LEU A 201 21.28 -2.03 -11.45
CA LEU A 201 21.41 -0.61 -11.75
C LEU A 201 20.03 0.05 -11.66
N LEU A 202 19.85 1.00 -10.75
CA LEU A 202 18.62 1.80 -10.71
C LEU A 202 18.79 3.02 -11.62
N ALA A 203 17.80 3.26 -12.49
CA ALA A 203 17.75 4.43 -13.36
C ALA A 203 16.39 5.11 -13.25
N GLY A 204 16.28 6.37 -13.67
CA GLY A 204 15.01 7.12 -13.70
C GLY A 204 15.19 8.61 -13.43
N LEU A 205 14.11 9.37 -13.60
CA LEU A 205 14.12 10.83 -13.43
C LEU A 205 14.40 11.26 -11.98
N GLN A 206 14.67 12.53 -11.80
CA GLN A 206 14.81 13.15 -10.49
C GLN A 206 13.47 13.11 -9.72
N GLY A 207 13.52 12.90 -8.40
CA GLY A 207 12.34 12.97 -7.54
C GLY A 207 11.41 11.74 -7.55
N VAL A 208 11.70 10.71 -8.35
CA VAL A 208 10.92 9.46 -8.41
C VAL A 208 11.23 8.48 -7.26
N GLY A 209 12.20 8.81 -6.39
CA GLY A 209 12.51 8.01 -5.20
C GLY A 209 13.59 6.95 -5.35
N LYS A 210 14.50 7.06 -6.35
CA LYS A 210 15.60 6.09 -6.59
C LYS A 210 16.42 5.73 -5.33
N THR A 211 16.96 6.73 -4.64
CA THR A 211 17.77 6.52 -3.42
C THR A 211 16.99 5.80 -2.32
N THR A 212 15.70 6.12 -2.17
CA THR A 212 14.81 5.44 -1.21
C THR A 212 14.54 4.01 -1.63
N VAL A 213 14.28 3.78 -2.92
CA VAL A 213 14.08 2.44 -3.50
C VAL A 213 15.34 1.58 -3.37
N CYS A 214 16.54 2.14 -3.54
CA CYS A 214 17.80 1.43 -3.29
C CYS A 214 17.84 0.82 -1.89
N ALA A 215 17.54 1.61 -0.86
CA ALA A 215 17.54 1.15 0.52
C ALA A 215 16.43 0.12 0.80
N LYS A 216 15.23 0.34 0.27
CA LYS A 216 14.11 -0.59 0.38
C LYS A 216 14.40 -1.94 -0.30
N LEU A 217 14.99 -1.90 -1.49
CA LEU A 217 15.36 -3.08 -2.25
C LEU A 217 16.46 -3.87 -1.54
N ALA A 218 17.46 -3.20 -0.98
CA ALA A 218 18.48 -3.84 -0.16
C ALA A 218 17.88 -4.52 1.08
N PHE A 219 16.92 -3.86 1.74
CA PHE A 219 16.21 -4.44 2.88
C PHE A 219 15.36 -5.66 2.49
N TYR A 220 14.65 -5.59 1.37
CA TYR A 220 13.89 -6.71 0.81
C TYR A 220 14.80 -7.92 0.52
N LEU A 221 15.93 -7.69 -0.17
CA LEU A 221 16.89 -8.75 -0.48
C LEU A 221 17.56 -9.34 0.77
N LYS A 222 17.82 -8.50 1.78
CA LYS A 222 18.34 -8.95 3.08
C LYS A 222 17.34 -9.86 3.81
N LYS A 223 16.04 -9.57 3.74
CA LYS A 223 14.99 -10.46 4.26
C LYS A 223 14.97 -11.81 3.54
N MET A 224 15.33 -11.85 2.25
CA MET A 224 15.53 -13.09 1.49
C MET A 224 16.86 -13.81 1.80
N GLY A 225 17.63 -13.33 2.79
CA GLY A 225 18.91 -13.93 3.18
C GLY A 225 20.09 -13.59 2.27
N LYS A 226 19.98 -12.59 1.38
CA LYS A 226 21.08 -12.16 0.51
C LYS A 226 21.92 -11.06 1.15
N SER A 227 23.23 -11.17 1.06
CA SER A 227 24.14 -10.08 1.41
C SER A 227 24.13 -9.00 0.32
N CYS A 228 23.96 -7.74 0.74
CA CYS A 228 23.82 -6.62 -0.18
C CYS A 228 24.89 -5.55 0.07
N MET A 229 25.24 -4.79 -0.96
CA MET A 229 26.02 -3.56 -0.85
C MET A 229 25.40 -2.49 -1.75
N LEU A 230 25.30 -1.27 -1.23
CA LEU A 230 24.84 -0.10 -1.98
C LEU A 230 26.04 0.65 -2.53
N VAL A 231 25.92 1.20 -3.74
CA VAL A 231 26.95 2.06 -4.34
C VAL A 231 26.35 3.43 -4.65
N ALA A 232 26.93 4.46 -4.05
CA ALA A 232 26.47 5.84 -4.18
C ALA A 232 27.06 6.49 -5.45
N ALA A 233 26.38 6.34 -6.60
CA ALA A 233 26.80 6.92 -7.87
C ALA A 233 26.06 8.23 -8.22
N ASP A 234 25.16 8.74 -7.36
CA ASP A 234 24.59 10.09 -7.46
C ASP A 234 25.54 11.13 -6.82
N VAL A 235 26.54 11.56 -7.59
CA VAL A 235 27.52 12.57 -7.18
C VAL A 235 27.06 14.02 -7.40
N TYR A 236 25.94 14.21 -8.08
CA TYR A 236 25.47 15.54 -8.49
C TYR A 236 24.51 16.15 -7.49
N ARG A 237 23.71 15.32 -6.82
CA ARG A 237 22.72 15.80 -5.88
C ARG A 237 23.38 16.07 -4.51
N PRO A 238 23.19 17.27 -3.93
CA PRO A 238 23.71 17.59 -2.61
C PRO A 238 23.22 16.59 -1.56
N ALA A 239 24.14 16.13 -0.72
CA ALA A 239 23.89 15.16 0.36
C ALA A 239 23.27 13.82 -0.08
N ALA A 240 23.29 13.46 -1.38
CA ALA A 240 22.74 12.18 -1.82
C ALA A 240 23.55 10.98 -1.29
N ILE A 241 24.87 11.11 -1.24
CA ILE A 241 25.78 10.11 -0.65
C ILE A 241 25.48 9.95 0.85
N ASP A 242 25.33 11.05 1.58
CA ASP A 242 25.00 11.03 3.01
C ASP A 242 23.61 10.44 3.25
N GLN A 243 22.63 10.81 2.42
CA GLN A 243 21.27 10.25 2.46
C GLN A 243 21.31 8.73 2.28
N LEU A 244 22.00 8.23 1.26
CA LEU A 244 22.12 6.80 1.01
C LEU A 244 22.88 6.10 2.16
N THR A 245 23.90 6.74 2.72
CA THR A 245 24.66 6.21 3.86
C THR A 245 23.81 6.08 5.13
N ILE A 246 22.98 7.09 5.44
CA ILE A 246 22.04 7.04 6.57
C ILE A 246 21.03 5.93 6.36
N LEU A 247 20.47 5.82 5.15
CA LEU A 247 19.52 4.77 4.82
C LEU A 247 20.17 3.37 4.88
N GLY A 248 21.38 3.22 4.36
CA GLY A 248 22.18 1.99 4.43
C GLY A 248 22.43 1.55 5.87
N LYS A 249 22.82 2.48 6.76
CA LYS A 249 22.96 2.23 8.20
C LYS A 249 21.64 1.79 8.82
N LYS A 250 20.52 2.45 8.48
CA LYS A 250 19.18 2.12 9.00
C LYS A 250 18.77 0.67 8.65
N VAL A 251 19.13 0.19 7.46
CA VAL A 251 18.81 -1.19 7.02
C VAL A 251 19.91 -2.20 7.35
N GLY A 252 21.05 -1.72 7.89
CA GLY A 252 22.24 -2.51 8.17
C GLY A 252 22.85 -3.11 6.90
N VAL A 253 23.03 -2.30 5.87
CA VAL A 253 23.66 -2.64 4.58
C VAL A 253 24.81 -1.66 4.32
N PRO A 254 26.02 -2.15 3.97
CA PRO A 254 27.17 -1.29 3.69
C PRO A 254 26.94 -0.45 2.43
N VAL A 255 27.46 0.79 2.46
CA VAL A 255 27.42 1.73 1.33
C VAL A 255 28.85 2.05 0.91
N TYR A 256 29.13 1.89 -0.38
CA TYR A 256 30.38 2.30 -1.01
C TYR A 256 30.24 3.70 -1.62
N SER A 257 31.21 4.57 -1.36
CA SER A 257 31.28 5.92 -1.91
C SER A 257 32.74 6.39 -2.04
N GLU A 258 33.01 7.26 -3.02
CA GLU A 258 34.33 7.89 -3.24
C GLU A 258 34.20 9.43 -3.26
N GLY A 259 33.20 9.97 -2.57
CA GLY A 259 32.90 11.41 -2.58
C GLY A 259 32.28 11.88 -3.90
N THR A 260 32.39 13.18 -4.19
CA THR A 260 31.77 13.84 -5.35
C THR A 260 32.72 14.12 -6.50
N GLU A 261 34.03 13.92 -6.31
CA GLU A 261 35.06 14.24 -7.32
C GLU A 261 35.24 13.13 -8.37
N ALA A 262 34.97 11.89 -7.98
CA ALA A 262 35.08 10.73 -8.87
C ALA A 262 33.89 10.64 -9.84
N LYS A 263 34.12 10.08 -11.03
CA LYS A 263 33.07 9.88 -12.02
C LYS A 263 32.13 8.74 -11.59
N PRO A 264 30.81 8.82 -11.85
CA PRO A 264 29.87 7.74 -11.48
C PRO A 264 30.24 6.36 -12.02
N SER A 265 30.82 6.28 -13.22
CA SER A 265 31.28 5.02 -13.83
C SER A 265 32.48 4.41 -13.11
N GLU A 266 33.36 5.22 -12.54
CA GLU A 266 34.52 4.79 -11.75
C GLU A 266 34.06 4.29 -10.38
N ILE A 267 33.20 5.05 -9.70
CA ILE A 267 32.59 4.68 -8.41
C ILE A 267 31.87 3.35 -8.52
N ALA A 268 31.04 3.18 -9.56
CA ALA A 268 30.31 1.94 -9.80
C ALA A 268 31.25 0.75 -10.04
N LYS A 269 32.34 0.96 -10.79
CA LYS A 269 33.34 -0.08 -11.08
C LYS A 269 34.14 -0.48 -9.86
N ASN A 270 34.56 0.47 -9.04
CA ASN A 270 35.34 0.19 -7.83
C ASN A 270 34.45 -0.40 -6.72
N GLY A 271 33.22 0.09 -6.56
CA GLY A 271 32.23 -0.52 -5.66
C GLY A 271 31.95 -1.97 -6.03
N LEU A 272 31.86 -2.30 -7.32
CA LEU A 272 31.75 -3.69 -7.76
C LEU A 272 32.99 -4.53 -7.42
N LYS A 273 34.21 -3.97 -7.50
CA LYS A 273 35.43 -4.68 -7.08
C LYS A 273 35.43 -4.94 -5.58
N GLU A 274 35.01 -3.97 -4.77
CA GLU A 274 34.91 -4.13 -3.32
C GLU A 274 33.84 -5.15 -2.93
N ALA A 275 32.69 -5.16 -3.60
CA ALA A 275 31.67 -6.18 -3.38
C ALA A 275 32.19 -7.59 -3.70
N LYS A 276 33.01 -7.73 -4.75
CA LYS A 276 33.67 -9.00 -5.09
C LYS A 276 34.67 -9.44 -4.03
N SER A 277 35.48 -8.52 -3.49
CA SER A 277 36.45 -8.85 -2.43
C SER A 277 35.75 -9.22 -1.12
N LYS A 278 34.64 -8.56 -0.80
CA LYS A 278 33.78 -8.84 0.36
C LYS A 278 32.81 -10.00 0.16
N LYS A 279 32.82 -10.67 -1.00
CA LYS A 279 31.94 -11.79 -1.36
C LYS A 279 30.44 -11.47 -1.15
N THR A 280 30.04 -10.26 -1.53
CA THR A 280 28.64 -9.83 -1.45
C THR A 280 27.83 -10.44 -2.59
N ASP A 281 26.58 -10.85 -2.32
CA ASP A 281 25.70 -11.49 -3.31
C ASP A 281 25.08 -10.49 -4.29
N VAL A 282 24.69 -9.31 -3.81
CA VAL A 282 24.00 -8.29 -4.61
C VAL A 282 24.62 -6.90 -4.43
N VAL A 283 24.82 -6.20 -5.53
CA VAL A 283 25.27 -4.80 -5.59
C VAL A 283 24.16 -3.97 -6.21
N ILE A 284 23.70 -2.95 -5.50
CA ILE A 284 22.69 -2.02 -6.00
C ILE A 284 23.36 -0.66 -6.21
N VAL A 285 23.30 -0.16 -7.44
CA VAL A 285 23.91 1.11 -7.84
C VAL A 285 22.83 2.19 -7.91
N ASP A 286 22.94 3.19 -7.03
CA ASP A 286 22.07 4.38 -7.02
C ASP A 286 22.65 5.44 -7.95
N THR A 287 22.02 5.68 -9.10
CA THR A 287 22.49 6.69 -10.05
C THR A 287 21.78 8.03 -9.84
N ALA A 288 22.40 9.09 -10.33
CA ALA A 288 21.75 10.39 -10.42
C ALA A 288 20.46 10.35 -11.24
N GLY A 289 19.53 11.26 -10.91
CA GLY A 289 18.42 11.62 -11.78
C GLY A 289 18.64 12.95 -12.49
N ARG A 290 17.87 13.17 -13.55
CA ARG A 290 17.69 14.50 -14.16
C ARG A 290 16.21 14.82 -14.32
N LEU A 291 15.92 16.10 -14.53
CA LEU A 291 14.57 16.60 -14.78
C LEU A 291 14.01 16.11 -16.12
N GLN A 292 14.86 15.96 -17.12
CA GLN A 292 14.48 15.51 -18.46
C GLN A 292 15.47 14.47 -18.95
N VAL A 293 15.04 13.70 -19.95
CA VAL A 293 15.92 12.80 -20.68
C VAL A 293 16.83 13.63 -21.57
N ASP A 294 18.05 13.90 -21.11
CA ASP A 294 19.09 14.56 -21.90
C ASP A 294 20.16 13.57 -22.37
N LYS A 295 20.87 13.94 -23.45
CA LYS A 295 21.91 13.09 -24.07
C LYS A 295 23.12 12.90 -23.16
N ALA A 296 23.45 13.87 -22.32
CA ALA A 296 24.62 13.80 -21.45
C ALA A 296 24.42 12.75 -20.35
N MET A 297 23.25 12.79 -19.70
CA MET A 297 22.81 11.80 -18.70
C MET A 297 22.75 10.40 -19.30
N MET A 298 22.16 10.25 -20.50
CA MET A 298 22.09 8.93 -21.14
C MET A 298 23.48 8.40 -21.48
N ASN A 299 24.41 9.24 -21.91
CA ASN A 299 25.79 8.82 -22.17
C ASN A 299 26.51 8.39 -20.88
N GLU A 300 26.33 9.12 -19.79
CA GLU A 300 26.88 8.73 -18.49
C GLU A 300 26.30 7.40 -17.99
N LEU A 301 24.98 7.21 -18.07
CA LEU A 301 24.35 5.93 -17.72
C LEU A 301 24.85 4.78 -18.61
N LYS A 302 25.11 5.03 -19.90
CA LYS A 302 25.75 4.05 -20.80
C LYS A 302 27.18 3.73 -20.36
N GLU A 303 27.94 4.71 -19.88
CA GLU A 303 29.29 4.48 -19.34
C GLU A 303 29.24 3.63 -18.07
N VAL A 304 28.36 3.95 -17.12
CA VAL A 304 28.13 3.15 -15.91
C VAL A 304 27.73 1.73 -16.29
N LYS A 305 26.75 1.56 -17.18
CA LYS A 305 26.30 0.25 -17.69
C LYS A 305 27.46 -0.54 -18.30
N LYS A 306 28.31 0.08 -19.11
CA LYS A 306 29.48 -0.57 -19.72
C LYS A 306 30.52 -0.99 -18.66
N ALA A 307 30.70 -0.18 -17.62
CA ALA A 307 31.68 -0.42 -16.57
C ALA A 307 31.29 -1.61 -15.67
N VAL A 308 30.01 -1.73 -15.31
CA VAL A 308 29.55 -2.75 -14.33
C VAL A 308 28.81 -3.93 -14.94
N LYS A 309 28.36 -3.83 -16.20
CA LYS A 309 27.60 -4.88 -16.91
C LYS A 309 26.46 -5.44 -16.05
N PRO A 310 25.45 -4.60 -15.71
CA PRO A 310 24.41 -4.97 -14.76
C PRO A 310 23.60 -6.18 -15.23
N THR A 311 23.24 -7.05 -14.28
CA THR A 311 22.31 -8.16 -14.50
C THR A 311 20.89 -7.65 -14.70
N GLU A 312 20.52 -6.62 -13.93
CA GLU A 312 19.21 -5.98 -13.95
C GLU A 312 19.38 -4.47 -14.07
N ILE A 313 18.59 -3.85 -14.94
CA ILE A 313 18.46 -2.40 -15.05
C ILE A 313 17.01 -2.06 -14.77
N LEU A 314 16.77 -1.56 -13.56
CA LEU A 314 15.41 -1.28 -13.07
C LEU A 314 15.12 0.21 -13.20
N LEU A 315 14.11 0.53 -14.00
CA LEU A 315 13.62 1.89 -14.15
C LEU A 315 12.66 2.22 -13.01
N VAL A 316 13.01 3.21 -12.20
CA VAL A 316 12.13 3.72 -11.15
C VAL A 316 11.24 4.81 -11.73
N VAL A 317 9.93 4.61 -11.67
CA VAL A 317 8.91 5.52 -12.19
C VAL A 317 7.95 5.88 -11.07
N ASP A 318 7.60 7.15 -10.98
CA ASP A 318 6.59 7.63 -10.03
C ASP A 318 5.19 7.31 -10.57
N ALA A 319 4.33 6.71 -9.75
CA ALA A 319 2.95 6.40 -10.13
C ALA A 319 2.10 7.65 -10.42
N MET A 320 2.53 8.82 -9.93
CA MET A 320 1.93 10.11 -10.26
C MET A 320 2.31 10.61 -11.66
N THR A 321 3.38 10.07 -12.25
CA THR A 321 3.76 10.38 -13.63
C THR A 321 2.77 9.69 -14.56
N GLY A 322 1.71 10.41 -14.97
CA GLY A 322 0.66 9.90 -15.83
C GLY A 322 1.14 9.62 -17.27
N GLN A 323 0.62 10.37 -18.23
CA GLN A 323 0.90 10.13 -19.66
C GLN A 323 2.40 10.25 -20.02
N GLU A 324 3.16 11.08 -19.29
CA GLU A 324 4.61 11.25 -19.52
C GLU A 324 5.43 9.98 -19.23
N ALA A 325 4.90 9.04 -18.43
CA ALA A 325 5.58 7.79 -18.13
C ALA A 325 5.84 6.97 -19.40
N ALA A 326 4.91 6.99 -20.37
CA ALA A 326 5.07 6.30 -21.64
C ALA A 326 6.33 6.78 -22.41
N ALA A 327 6.45 8.09 -22.59
CA ALA A 327 7.59 8.69 -23.31
C ALA A 327 8.91 8.46 -22.56
N LEU A 328 8.89 8.60 -21.23
CA LEU A 328 10.04 8.37 -20.37
C LEU A 328 10.55 6.92 -20.50
N VAL A 329 9.64 5.96 -20.31
CA VAL A 329 9.94 4.53 -20.36
C VAL A 329 10.46 4.14 -21.74
N GLY A 330 9.83 4.63 -22.81
CA GLY A 330 10.29 4.42 -24.18
C GLY A 330 11.73 4.91 -24.39
N ALA A 331 12.04 6.14 -23.97
CA ALA A 331 13.37 6.71 -24.13
C ALA A 331 14.45 5.93 -23.35
N PHE A 332 14.20 5.56 -22.09
CA PHE A 332 15.13 4.76 -21.30
C PHE A 332 15.30 3.34 -21.85
N ASN A 333 14.23 2.73 -22.36
CA ASN A 333 14.30 1.40 -22.95
C ASN A 333 15.14 1.38 -24.23
N VAL A 334 14.99 2.39 -25.10
CA VAL A 334 15.78 2.50 -26.34
C VAL A 334 17.25 2.81 -26.05
N GLU A 335 17.52 3.77 -25.17
CA GLU A 335 18.88 4.27 -24.94
C GLU A 335 19.72 3.37 -24.02
N ILE A 336 19.11 2.84 -22.96
CA ILE A 336 19.79 2.07 -21.91
C ILE A 336 19.43 0.59 -21.96
N GLY A 337 18.23 0.22 -22.40
CA GLY A 337 17.74 -1.17 -22.39
C GLY A 337 17.41 -1.64 -20.99
N ILE A 338 16.20 -1.33 -20.52
CA ILE A 338 15.73 -1.69 -19.18
C ILE A 338 15.27 -3.15 -19.15
N THR A 339 15.36 -3.79 -17.99
CA THR A 339 14.94 -5.20 -17.80
C THR A 339 13.62 -5.29 -17.04
N GLY A 340 13.31 -4.29 -16.22
CA GLY A 340 12.03 -4.15 -15.53
C GLY A 340 11.85 -2.75 -14.95
N ALA A 341 10.70 -2.52 -14.33
CA ALA A 341 10.39 -1.25 -13.68
C ALA A 341 10.00 -1.43 -12.21
N ILE A 342 10.19 -0.35 -11.43
CA ILE A 342 9.70 -0.20 -10.07
C ILE A 342 8.79 1.02 -10.04
N LEU A 343 7.53 0.84 -9.63
CA LEU A 343 6.61 1.94 -9.43
C LEU A 343 6.69 2.45 -7.98
N THR A 344 6.77 3.76 -7.78
CA THR A 344 6.81 4.37 -6.45
C THR A 344 5.59 5.25 -6.20
N LYS A 345 5.38 5.64 -4.93
CA LYS A 345 4.32 6.57 -4.49
C LYS A 345 2.91 6.11 -4.86
N LEU A 346 2.66 4.80 -4.88
CA LEU A 346 1.30 4.27 -5.10
C LEU A 346 0.33 4.62 -3.97
N ASP A 347 0.84 5.04 -2.81
CA ASP A 347 0.05 5.52 -1.67
C ASP A 347 -0.40 6.97 -1.79
N GLY A 348 0.11 7.71 -2.77
CA GLY A 348 -0.38 9.04 -3.09
C GLY A 348 -1.74 9.01 -3.81
N ASP A 349 -2.21 10.19 -4.20
CA ASP A 349 -3.34 10.37 -5.14
C ASP A 349 -2.88 10.01 -6.56
N SER A 350 -2.39 8.79 -6.73
CA SER A 350 -1.83 8.30 -7.99
C SER A 350 -2.96 7.74 -8.83
N ARG A 351 -3.17 8.29 -10.02
CA ARG A 351 -4.26 7.88 -10.91
C ARG A 351 -4.07 6.50 -11.57
N GLY A 352 -2.93 5.85 -11.36
CA GLY A 352 -2.70 4.48 -11.84
C GLY A 352 -2.27 4.34 -13.30
N GLY A 353 -2.43 5.39 -14.12
CA GLY A 353 -2.12 5.33 -15.56
C GLY A 353 -0.65 5.08 -15.91
N ALA A 354 0.27 5.38 -14.99
CA ALA A 354 1.69 5.05 -15.11
C ALA A 354 1.92 3.54 -15.26
N ALA A 355 1.25 2.73 -14.44
CA ALA A 355 1.42 1.28 -14.41
C ALA A 355 1.01 0.63 -15.73
N LEU A 356 -0.13 1.09 -16.27
CA LEU A 356 -0.66 0.62 -17.54
C LEU A 356 0.26 1.00 -18.71
N SER A 357 0.94 2.14 -18.63
CA SER A 357 1.77 2.64 -19.74
C SER A 357 3.16 1.99 -19.84
N ILE A 358 3.73 1.51 -18.74
CA ILE A 358 5.12 0.99 -18.73
C ILE A 358 5.26 -0.24 -19.61
N LYS A 359 4.40 -1.24 -19.41
CA LYS A 359 4.52 -2.54 -20.07
C LYS A 359 4.19 -2.44 -21.55
N GLU A 360 3.14 -1.71 -21.92
CA GLU A 360 2.75 -1.52 -23.32
C GLU A 360 3.88 -0.88 -24.14
N VAL A 361 4.59 0.11 -23.58
CA VAL A 361 5.62 0.85 -24.32
C VAL A 361 6.98 0.13 -24.31
N SER A 362 7.39 -0.44 -23.18
CA SER A 362 8.72 -1.08 -23.07
C SER A 362 8.73 -2.58 -23.39
N GLY A 363 7.57 -3.23 -23.32
CA GLY A 363 7.46 -4.69 -23.25
C GLY A 363 8.01 -5.30 -21.95
N LYS A 364 8.50 -4.49 -21.00
CA LYS A 364 9.15 -4.98 -19.78
C LYS A 364 8.18 -5.00 -18.59
N PRO A 365 8.29 -6.00 -17.70
CA PRO A 365 7.40 -6.13 -16.56
C PRO A 365 7.72 -5.11 -15.47
N ILE A 366 6.70 -4.77 -14.67
CA ILE A 366 6.89 -4.12 -13.37
C ILE A 366 7.22 -5.22 -12.37
N LYS A 367 8.33 -5.06 -11.64
CA LYS A 367 8.80 -6.08 -10.67
C LYS A 367 8.39 -5.75 -9.24
N PHE A 368 8.42 -4.46 -8.89
CA PHE A 368 8.10 -4.01 -7.54
C PHE A 368 7.24 -2.76 -7.53
N ILE A 369 6.58 -2.58 -6.39
CA ILE A 369 5.81 -1.40 -6.05
C ILE A 369 6.20 -0.85 -4.68
N GLY A 370 6.34 0.47 -4.60
CA GLY A 370 6.54 1.22 -3.36
C GLY A 370 5.25 1.88 -2.91
N ARG A 371 4.71 1.44 -1.76
CA ARG A 371 3.42 1.91 -1.20
C ARG A 371 3.56 2.84 0.02
N GLY A 372 4.72 3.45 0.22
CA GLY A 372 4.92 4.31 1.37
C GLY A 372 6.36 4.78 1.51
N GLU A 373 6.65 5.47 2.60
CA GLU A 373 7.99 6.02 2.87
C GLU A 373 8.85 5.09 3.72
N ARG A 374 8.26 4.11 4.41
CA ARG A 374 9.00 3.22 5.29
C ARG A 374 9.83 2.24 4.48
N VAL A 375 10.86 1.69 5.10
CA VAL A 375 11.81 0.79 4.42
C VAL A 375 11.13 -0.52 4.02
N GLU A 376 10.13 -0.93 4.80
CA GLU A 376 9.36 -2.14 4.59
C GLU A 376 8.32 -2.00 3.47
N ASP A 377 8.02 -0.77 3.03
CA ASP A 377 6.94 -0.48 2.07
C ASP A 377 7.39 -0.71 0.61
N LEU A 378 8.11 -1.81 0.33
CA LEU A 378 8.42 -2.28 -1.02
C LEU A 378 7.91 -3.72 -1.14
N GLU A 379 7.03 -3.94 -2.09
CA GLU A 379 6.36 -5.23 -2.31
C GLU A 379 6.55 -5.68 -3.77
N PRO A 380 6.56 -6.99 -4.04
CA PRO A 380 6.49 -7.49 -5.41
C PRO A 380 5.22 -7.02 -6.11
N PHE A 381 5.30 -6.84 -7.43
CA PHE A 381 4.15 -6.46 -8.23
C PHE A 381 3.36 -7.68 -8.70
N TYR A 382 2.07 -7.69 -8.38
CA TYR A 382 1.11 -8.73 -8.75
C TYR A 382 0.07 -8.11 -9.70
N PRO A 383 0.17 -8.33 -11.03
CA PRO A 383 -0.72 -7.71 -12.01
C PRO A 383 -2.20 -8.05 -11.80
N ASP A 384 -2.50 -9.30 -11.48
CA ASP A 384 -3.81 -9.84 -11.11
C ASP A 384 -4.46 -9.07 -9.95
N ARG A 385 -3.71 -8.91 -8.86
CA ARG A 385 -4.19 -8.21 -7.66
C ARG A 385 -4.40 -6.72 -7.93
N MET A 386 -3.52 -6.13 -8.74
CA MET A 386 -3.65 -4.72 -9.11
C MET A 386 -4.87 -4.48 -10.00
N ALA A 387 -5.17 -5.39 -10.93
CA ALA A 387 -6.37 -5.29 -11.76
C ALA A 387 -7.66 -5.43 -10.94
N GLN A 388 -7.69 -6.35 -9.97
CA GLN A 388 -8.82 -6.52 -9.04
C GLN A 388 -9.05 -5.27 -8.18
N ARG A 389 -7.97 -4.65 -7.69
CA ARG A 389 -8.03 -3.38 -6.94
C ARG A 389 -8.57 -2.24 -7.80
N ILE A 390 -8.13 -2.13 -9.04
CA ILE A 390 -8.65 -1.13 -10.00
C ILE A 390 -10.16 -1.29 -10.20
N LEU A 391 -10.63 -2.53 -10.31
CA LEU A 391 -12.05 -2.86 -10.49
C LEU A 391 -12.88 -2.73 -9.20
N GLY A 392 -12.28 -2.38 -8.06
CA GLY A 392 -12.99 -2.27 -6.79
C GLY A 392 -13.40 -3.62 -6.20
N MET A 393 -12.86 -4.73 -6.71
CA MET A 393 -13.20 -6.10 -6.27
C MET A 393 -12.45 -6.51 -4.97
N GLY A 394 -11.66 -5.60 -4.39
CA GLY A 394 -10.84 -5.89 -3.22
C GLY A 394 -9.67 -6.82 -3.54
N ASP A 395 -8.78 -7.03 -2.56
CA ASP A 395 -7.65 -7.94 -2.68
C ASP A 395 -7.63 -8.85 -1.45
N VAL A 396 -8.49 -9.87 -1.50
CA VAL A 396 -8.68 -10.81 -0.40
C VAL A 396 -7.40 -11.63 -0.15
N LEU A 397 -6.64 -11.93 -1.21
CA LEU A 397 -5.43 -12.75 -1.11
C LEU A 397 -4.27 -12.01 -0.43
N SER A 398 -3.99 -10.76 -0.81
CA SER A 398 -2.97 -9.97 -0.09
C SER A 398 -3.35 -9.72 1.36
N PHE A 399 -4.65 -9.64 1.66
CA PHE A 399 -5.11 -9.52 3.03
C PHE A 399 -4.79 -10.78 3.84
N VAL A 400 -5.04 -11.98 3.28
CA VAL A 400 -4.71 -13.25 3.92
C VAL A 400 -3.20 -13.42 4.12
N GLU A 401 -2.37 -13.04 3.15
CA GLU A 401 -0.91 -13.11 3.27
C GLU A 401 -0.35 -12.15 4.32
N GLN A 402 -0.82 -10.90 4.36
CA GLN A 402 -0.44 -9.96 5.42
C GLN A 402 -0.94 -10.42 6.80
N ALA A 403 -2.10 -11.08 6.85
CA ALA A 403 -2.60 -11.74 8.06
C ALA A 403 -1.65 -12.85 8.52
N GLN A 404 -1.20 -13.71 7.61
CA GLN A 404 -0.26 -14.79 7.90
C GLN A 404 1.13 -14.27 8.30
N GLN A 405 1.65 -13.19 7.70
CA GLN A 405 2.98 -12.66 8.05
C GLN A 405 3.08 -12.08 9.46
N VAL A 406 1.97 -11.54 9.99
CA VAL A 406 1.94 -10.97 11.34
C VAL A 406 1.52 -12.01 12.37
N MET A 407 0.83 -13.08 11.95
CA MET A 407 0.50 -14.22 12.78
C MET A 407 1.58 -15.30 12.64
N ASN A 408 2.60 -15.26 13.51
CA ASN A 408 3.55 -16.39 13.61
C ASN A 408 2.78 -17.69 13.87
N GLN A 409 3.14 -18.79 13.20
CA GLN A 409 2.47 -20.09 13.37
C GLN A 409 2.47 -20.56 14.84
N GLU A 410 3.53 -20.27 15.59
CA GLU A 410 3.65 -20.58 17.02
C GLU A 410 2.65 -19.78 17.88
N ASP A 411 2.40 -18.51 17.53
CA ASP A 411 1.43 -17.66 18.23
C ASP A 411 -0.02 -18.12 17.97
N ALA A 412 -0.29 -18.72 16.80
CA ALA A 412 -1.61 -19.21 16.44
C ALA A 412 -2.02 -20.46 17.24
N GLU A 413 -1.10 -21.40 17.45
CA GLU A 413 -1.34 -22.61 18.24
C GLU A 413 -1.51 -22.32 19.74
N GLU A 414 -0.67 -21.43 20.29
CA GLU A 414 -0.83 -20.98 21.68
C GLU A 414 -2.14 -20.23 21.89
N LEU A 415 -2.50 -19.37 20.94
CA LEU A 415 -3.78 -18.66 20.96
C LEU A 415 -4.95 -19.65 20.89
N GLN A 416 -4.87 -20.66 20.02
CA GLN A 416 -5.88 -21.72 19.93
C GLN A 416 -6.04 -22.46 21.27
N LYS A 417 -4.94 -22.88 21.90
CA LYS A 417 -4.95 -23.53 23.22
C LYS A 417 -5.58 -22.65 24.30
N LYS A 418 -5.24 -21.35 24.33
CA LYS A 418 -5.77 -20.38 25.30
C LYS A 418 -7.25 -20.04 25.08
N ILE A 419 -7.69 -20.00 23.81
CA ILE A 419 -9.10 -19.83 23.44
C ILE A 419 -9.89 -21.07 23.86
N MET A 420 -9.36 -22.27 23.58
CA MET A 420 -9.98 -23.55 23.97
C MET A 420 -10.07 -23.69 25.50
N SER A 421 -9.09 -23.20 26.24
CA SER A 421 -9.12 -23.22 27.70
C SER A 421 -9.89 -22.04 28.33
N ALA A 422 -10.54 -21.17 27.55
CA ALA A 422 -11.21 -19.95 28.01
C ALA A 422 -10.34 -18.99 28.85
N LYS A 423 -9.01 -19.08 28.74
CA LYS A 423 -8.05 -18.29 29.55
C LYS A 423 -7.58 -17.00 28.86
N PHE A 424 -8.30 -16.55 27.83
CA PHE A 424 -7.92 -15.38 27.04
C PHE A 424 -7.95 -14.10 27.89
N ASN A 425 -6.81 -13.46 28.14
CA ASN A 425 -6.69 -12.39 29.15
C ASN A 425 -6.35 -11.00 28.53
N PHE A 426 -6.14 -9.96 29.35
CA PHE A 426 -5.85 -8.60 28.83
C PHE A 426 -4.46 -8.48 28.18
N ASN A 427 -3.49 -9.32 28.56
CA ASN A 427 -2.18 -9.35 27.91
C ASN A 427 -2.32 -9.90 26.48
N ASP A 428 -3.09 -10.98 26.31
CA ASP A 428 -3.39 -11.54 25.00
C ASP A 428 -4.21 -10.54 24.16
N PHE A 429 -5.21 -9.88 24.77
CA PHE A 429 -5.99 -8.83 24.11
C PHE A 429 -5.12 -7.67 23.62
N LEU A 430 -4.18 -7.20 24.44
CA LEU A 430 -3.26 -6.14 24.08
C LEU A 430 -2.31 -6.58 22.95
N LYS A 431 -1.76 -7.80 23.03
CA LYS A 431 -0.89 -8.38 21.98
C LYS A 431 -1.62 -8.42 20.63
N GLN A 432 -2.86 -8.89 20.61
CA GLN A 432 -3.68 -8.98 19.39
C GLN A 432 -4.07 -7.60 18.86
N THR A 433 -4.48 -6.69 19.74
CA THR A 433 -4.85 -5.33 19.32
C THR A 433 -3.64 -4.57 18.77
N LYS A 434 -2.45 -4.79 19.34
CA LYS A 434 -1.19 -4.24 18.84
C LYS A 434 -0.79 -4.85 17.50
N ALA A 435 -0.96 -6.17 17.31
CA ALA A 435 -0.71 -6.83 16.02
C ALA A 435 -1.58 -6.22 14.91
N ILE A 436 -2.87 -6.01 15.19
CA ILE A 436 -3.81 -5.34 14.26
C ILE A 436 -3.38 -3.89 13.98
N ALA A 437 -2.90 -3.16 14.99
CA ALA A 437 -2.39 -1.80 14.79
C ALA A 437 -1.06 -1.75 14.02
N GLN A 438 -0.22 -2.79 14.13
CA GLN A 438 1.05 -2.92 13.41
C GLN A 438 0.86 -3.27 11.94
N MET A 439 -0.22 -3.99 11.58
CA MET A 439 -0.64 -4.27 10.20
C MET A 439 -0.95 -3.01 9.37
N GLY A 440 -1.07 -1.85 10.02
CA GLY A 440 -1.26 -0.54 9.37
C GLY A 440 -2.59 0.11 9.74
N SER A 441 -2.87 1.26 9.13
CA SER A 441 -4.11 2.01 9.38
C SER A 441 -5.32 1.12 9.12
N PHE A 442 -6.31 1.13 10.03
CA PHE A 442 -7.60 0.43 9.84
C PHE A 442 -8.26 0.77 8.48
N SER A 443 -7.87 1.90 7.87
CA SER A 443 -8.26 2.30 6.52
C SER A 443 -7.85 1.30 5.44
N ARG A 444 -6.67 0.69 5.58
CA ARG A 444 -6.12 -0.26 4.60
C ARG A 444 -6.88 -1.58 4.63
N ILE A 445 -7.19 -2.09 5.81
CA ILE A 445 -7.95 -3.34 6.00
C ILE A 445 -9.39 -3.18 5.47
N ILE A 446 -10.04 -2.06 5.80
CA ILE A 446 -11.42 -1.81 5.38
C ILE A 446 -11.51 -1.63 3.86
N GLY A 447 -10.53 -0.96 3.23
CA GLY A 447 -10.47 -0.80 1.78
C GLY A 447 -10.15 -2.09 1.00
N MET A 448 -9.78 -3.18 1.67
CA MET A 448 -9.49 -4.47 1.03
C MET A 448 -10.69 -5.43 1.06
N ILE A 449 -11.76 -5.10 1.79
CA ILE A 449 -12.94 -5.96 1.95
C ILE A 449 -14.04 -5.50 0.97
N PRO A 450 -14.42 -6.33 -0.02
CA PRO A 450 -15.44 -5.95 -0.99
C PRO A 450 -16.79 -5.71 -0.32
N GLY A 451 -17.48 -4.63 -0.71
CA GLY A 451 -18.82 -4.29 -0.22
C GLY A 451 -18.88 -3.48 1.10
N MET A 452 -17.75 -3.18 1.73
CA MET A 452 -17.67 -2.37 2.96
C MET A 452 -17.43 -0.86 2.74
N ASN A 453 -17.69 -0.35 1.52
CA ASN A 453 -17.46 1.04 1.06
C ASN A 453 -18.27 2.14 1.81
N LYS A 454 -18.95 1.80 2.92
CA LYS A 454 -19.80 2.69 3.73
C LYS A 454 -19.16 3.17 5.03
N VAL A 455 -17.99 2.64 5.43
CA VAL A 455 -17.30 3.09 6.65
C VAL A 455 -16.52 4.38 6.36
N THR A 456 -16.72 5.41 7.19
CA THR A 456 -16.10 6.71 6.96
C THR A 456 -14.64 6.77 7.47
N PRO A 457 -13.75 7.55 6.84
CA PRO A 457 -12.40 7.80 7.34
C PRO A 457 -12.34 8.40 8.75
N ALA A 458 -13.42 9.03 9.21
CA ALA A 458 -13.55 9.53 10.58
C ALA A 458 -13.66 8.38 11.60
N GLN A 459 -14.47 7.37 11.30
CA GLN A 459 -14.65 6.17 12.15
C GLN A 459 -13.37 5.34 12.23
N ILE A 460 -12.56 5.32 11.16
CA ILE A 460 -11.25 4.66 11.11
C ILE A 460 -10.25 5.34 12.05
N ARG A 461 -10.13 6.67 11.98
CA ARG A 461 -9.24 7.43 12.88
C ARG A 461 -9.65 7.35 14.33
N GLU A 462 -10.96 7.24 14.58
CA GLU A 462 -11.50 7.00 15.92
C GLU A 462 -11.12 5.61 16.44
N ALA A 463 -11.18 4.57 15.59
CA ALA A 463 -10.74 3.22 15.94
C ALA A 463 -9.24 3.15 16.31
N GLU A 464 -8.36 3.84 15.58
CA GLU A 464 -6.93 3.91 15.91
C GLU A 464 -6.65 4.61 17.25
N LYS A 465 -7.36 5.70 17.54
CA LYS A 465 -7.28 6.37 18.85
C LYS A 465 -7.77 5.46 19.96
N ASN A 466 -8.84 4.70 19.71
CA ASN A 466 -9.38 3.76 20.68
C ASN A 466 -8.36 2.66 21.02
N VAL A 467 -7.56 2.17 20.07
CA VAL A 467 -6.48 1.21 20.37
C VAL A 467 -5.46 1.77 21.35
N LYS A 468 -5.00 3.01 21.14
CA LYS A 468 -4.06 3.67 22.06
C LYS A 468 -4.69 3.89 23.44
N PHE A 469 -5.99 4.18 23.50
CA PHE A 469 -6.71 4.32 24.77
C PHE A 469 -6.80 2.98 25.52
N MET A 470 -7.07 1.88 24.82
CA MET A 470 -7.08 0.55 25.42
C MET A 470 -5.70 0.18 25.97
N GLU A 471 -4.63 0.46 25.22
CA GLU A 471 -3.26 0.25 25.68
C GLU A 471 -2.94 1.02 26.97
N SER A 472 -3.32 2.31 27.03
CA SER A 472 -3.09 3.12 28.24
C SER A 472 -3.80 2.56 29.49
N MET A 473 -5.00 1.99 29.32
CA MET A 473 -5.77 1.39 30.43
C MET A 473 -5.16 0.06 30.87
N ILE A 474 -4.71 -0.78 29.93
CA ILE A 474 -4.14 -2.10 30.26
C ILE A 474 -2.77 -1.96 30.93
N ASN A 475 -1.95 -0.98 30.52
CA ASN A 475 -0.62 -0.78 31.08
C ASN A 475 -0.60 -0.32 32.55
N VAL A 476 -1.70 0.23 33.09
CA VAL A 476 -1.81 0.64 34.51
C VAL A 476 -2.47 -0.43 35.41
N MET A 477 -2.98 -1.52 34.82
CA MET A 477 -3.48 -2.68 35.55
C MET A 477 -2.34 -3.47 36.20
N THR A 478 -2.60 -4.11 37.33
CA THR A 478 -1.65 -5.06 37.95
C THR A 478 -1.57 -6.36 37.13
N ALA A 479 -0.55 -7.19 37.38
CA ALA A 479 -0.40 -8.49 36.72
C ALA A 479 -1.64 -9.37 36.89
N ASP A 480 -2.14 -9.48 38.13
CA ASP A 480 -3.35 -10.25 38.46
C ASP A 480 -4.60 -9.74 37.73
N GLU A 481 -4.75 -8.41 37.62
CA GLU A 481 -5.87 -7.79 36.91
C GLU A 481 -5.80 -8.04 35.40
N ARG A 482 -4.59 -8.15 34.85
CA ARG A 482 -4.40 -8.48 33.43
C ARG A 482 -4.67 -9.95 33.13
N GLU A 483 -4.26 -10.84 34.02
CA GLU A 483 -4.44 -12.28 33.87
C GLU A 483 -5.88 -12.71 34.15
N ARG A 484 -6.56 -12.04 35.09
CA ARG A 484 -7.94 -12.35 35.49
C ARG A 484 -8.87 -11.14 35.29
N PRO A 485 -9.43 -10.97 34.08
CA PRO A 485 -10.36 -9.89 33.76
C PRO A 485 -11.63 -9.82 34.62
N GLU A 486 -12.03 -10.93 35.23
CA GLU A 486 -13.16 -11.02 36.17
C GLU A 486 -13.00 -10.09 37.37
N LEU A 487 -11.76 -9.91 37.86
CA LEU A 487 -11.48 -9.03 39.00
C LEU A 487 -11.87 -7.57 38.72
N LEU A 488 -11.76 -7.13 37.47
CA LEU A 488 -12.19 -5.80 37.02
C LEU A 488 -13.69 -5.73 36.68
N ALA A 489 -14.33 -6.86 36.40
CA ALA A 489 -15.78 -6.93 36.20
C ALA A 489 -16.53 -6.84 37.53
N GLU A 490 -16.02 -7.50 38.57
CA GLU A 490 -16.64 -7.56 39.90
C GLU A 490 -16.34 -6.30 40.73
N SER A 491 -15.09 -5.80 40.69
CA SER A 491 -14.69 -4.68 41.55
C SER A 491 -14.79 -3.33 40.86
N ARG A 492 -15.78 -2.55 41.29
CA ARG A 492 -15.93 -1.14 40.89
C ARG A 492 -14.74 -0.27 41.32
N GLU A 493 -14.15 -0.55 42.47
CA GLU A 493 -13.02 0.21 43.02
C GLU A 493 -11.76 0.05 42.16
N ARG A 494 -11.49 -1.17 41.68
CA ARG A 494 -10.40 -1.45 40.73
C ARG A 494 -10.60 -0.70 39.42
N ARG A 495 -11.82 -0.67 38.88
CA ARG A 495 -12.13 0.12 37.68
C ARG A 495 -11.88 1.61 37.89
N ARG A 496 -12.26 2.15 39.05
CA ARG A 496 -12.05 3.56 39.40
C ARG A 496 -10.57 3.91 39.54
N ARG A 497 -9.76 3.00 40.09
CA ARG A 497 -8.30 3.13 40.17
C ARG A 497 -7.67 3.17 38.78
N VAL A 498 -7.93 2.15 37.96
CA VAL A 498 -7.43 2.05 36.58
C VAL A 498 -7.83 3.27 35.74
N ALA A 499 -9.06 3.75 35.90
CA ALA A 499 -9.55 4.96 35.23
C ALA A 499 -8.73 6.20 35.65
N LYS A 500 -8.48 6.38 36.96
CA LYS A 500 -7.69 7.50 37.48
C LYS A 500 -6.25 7.46 36.99
N ASP A 501 -5.61 6.29 37.07
CA ASP A 501 -4.21 6.11 36.71
C ASP A 501 -3.98 6.23 35.19
N ALA A 502 -4.97 5.87 34.38
CA ALA A 502 -4.93 6.05 32.91
C ALA A 502 -5.42 7.42 32.42
N GLY A 503 -5.93 8.29 33.31
CA GLY A 503 -6.55 9.57 32.94
C GLY A 503 -7.83 9.40 32.10
N LYS A 504 -8.63 8.38 32.40
CA LYS A 504 -9.87 7.98 31.70
C LYS A 504 -11.08 7.97 32.64
N THR A 505 -12.27 7.77 32.08
CA THR A 505 -13.50 7.64 32.87
C THR A 505 -13.77 6.19 33.26
N GLU A 506 -14.47 5.98 34.37
CA GLU A 506 -14.90 4.65 34.82
C GLU A 506 -15.72 3.91 33.75
N GLN A 507 -16.53 4.65 32.98
CA GLN A 507 -17.33 4.12 31.87
C GLN A 507 -16.45 3.56 30.75
N GLN A 508 -15.34 4.23 30.43
CA GLN A 508 -14.39 3.76 29.40
C GLN A 508 -13.71 2.45 29.82
N VAL A 509 -13.37 2.31 31.10
CA VAL A 509 -12.82 1.06 31.65
C VAL A 509 -13.87 -0.05 31.65
N SER A 510 -15.11 0.25 32.03
CA SER A 510 -16.23 -0.71 31.97
C SER A 510 -16.52 -1.18 30.54
N GLN A 511 -16.40 -0.28 29.57
CA GLN A 511 -16.56 -0.59 28.15
C GLN A 511 -15.43 -1.51 27.65
N LEU A 512 -14.18 -1.26 28.05
CA LEU A 512 -13.05 -2.14 27.74
C LEU A 512 -13.26 -3.56 28.28
N VAL A 513 -13.69 -3.68 29.53
CA VAL A 513 -14.00 -4.98 30.16
C VAL A 513 -15.10 -5.69 29.36
N SER A 514 -16.19 -4.97 29.04
CA SER A 514 -17.31 -5.52 28.27
C SER A 514 -16.89 -6.00 26.87
N GLN A 515 -16.03 -5.24 26.18
CA GLN A 515 -15.49 -5.61 24.87
C GLN A 515 -14.68 -6.91 24.92
N LEU A 516 -13.88 -7.11 25.96
CA LEU A 516 -13.14 -8.35 26.15
C LEU A 516 -14.07 -9.56 26.34
N PHE A 517 -15.10 -9.44 27.19
CA PHE A 517 -16.06 -10.53 27.43
C PHE A 517 -16.94 -10.82 26.21
N GLN A 518 -17.34 -9.79 25.46
CA GLN A 518 -18.05 -9.98 24.18
C GLN A 518 -17.17 -10.73 23.18
N MET A 519 -15.87 -10.41 23.12
CA MET A 519 -14.95 -11.11 22.25
C MET A 519 -14.76 -12.57 22.66
N ARG A 520 -14.58 -12.85 23.96
CA ARG A 520 -14.53 -14.23 24.50
C ARG A 520 -15.77 -15.03 24.09
N THR A 521 -16.95 -14.44 24.26
CA THR A 521 -18.23 -15.07 23.92
C THR A 521 -18.34 -15.37 22.43
N ARG A 522 -17.96 -14.42 21.57
CA ARG A 522 -17.99 -14.62 20.11
C ARG A 522 -16.98 -15.69 19.67
N MET A 523 -15.78 -15.70 20.24
CA MET A 523 -14.76 -16.71 19.94
C MET A 523 -15.19 -18.11 20.39
N GLN A 524 -15.82 -18.24 21.56
CA GLN A 524 -16.37 -19.51 22.03
C GLN A 524 -17.51 -20.02 21.13
N LYS A 525 -18.45 -19.15 20.75
CA LYS A 525 -19.55 -19.51 19.82
C LYS A 525 -19.03 -19.96 18.45
N MET A 526 -18.01 -19.27 17.94
CA MET A 526 -17.38 -19.63 16.66
C MET A 526 -16.66 -20.99 16.74
N MET A 527 -15.96 -21.28 17.84
CA MET A 527 -15.31 -22.57 18.05
C MET A 527 -16.30 -23.72 18.28
N ALA A 528 -17.41 -23.46 18.99
CA ALA A 528 -18.49 -24.43 19.18
C ALA A 528 -19.18 -24.78 17.85
N GLY A 529 -19.40 -23.78 16.98
CA GLY A 529 -19.91 -23.99 15.62
C GLY A 529 -18.99 -24.78 14.69
N MET A 530 -17.67 -24.79 14.96
CA MET A 530 -16.67 -25.58 14.22
C MET A 530 -16.54 -27.03 14.70
N GLN A 531 -16.95 -27.32 15.94
CA GLN A 531 -16.88 -28.68 16.53
C GLN A 531 -18.21 -29.44 16.51
N GLY A 532 -19.27 -28.87 15.94
CA GLY A 532 -20.55 -29.57 15.77
C GLY A 532 -21.18 -30.08 17.08
N LYS A 533 -20.94 -29.39 18.21
CA LYS A 533 -21.55 -29.72 19.49
C LYS A 533 -22.49 -28.60 19.94
N ASP A 534 -23.76 -28.94 20.07
CA ASP A 534 -24.78 -28.08 20.67
C ASP A 534 -24.36 -27.71 22.11
N THR A 535 -24.31 -26.41 22.38
CA THR A 535 -24.04 -25.88 23.73
C THR A 535 -25.35 -25.74 24.52
N PRO A 536 -25.39 -26.13 25.81
CA PRO A 536 -26.52 -25.84 26.68
C PRO A 536 -26.57 -24.35 27.08
N ASP A 537 -27.78 -23.88 27.36
CA ASP A 537 -28.22 -22.49 27.49
C ASP A 537 -27.37 -21.58 28.40
N MET A 538 -26.79 -20.55 27.79
CA MET A 538 -26.14 -19.41 28.47
C MET A 538 -26.87 -18.08 28.20
N GLU A 539 -28.13 -18.14 27.76
CA GLU A 539 -28.99 -16.96 27.55
C GLU A 539 -29.26 -16.20 28.86
N ASN A 540 -29.28 -16.93 29.98
CA ASN A 540 -29.56 -16.39 31.32
C ASN A 540 -28.48 -15.44 31.89
N LEU A 541 -27.24 -15.46 31.38
CA LEU A 541 -26.16 -14.57 31.85
C LEU A 541 -26.11 -13.23 31.10
N ALA A 542 -26.56 -13.21 29.85
CA ALA A 542 -26.63 -11.98 29.06
C ALA A 542 -27.88 -11.15 29.44
N GLU A 543 -28.95 -11.83 29.84
CA GLU A 543 -30.15 -11.18 30.37
C GLU A 543 -29.94 -10.59 31.76
N SER A 544 -29.17 -11.25 32.64
CA SER A 544 -28.86 -10.72 33.97
C SER A 544 -28.01 -9.44 33.92
N ILE A 545 -27.06 -9.34 32.99
CA ILE A 545 -26.23 -8.14 32.80
C ILE A 545 -27.05 -6.99 32.19
N LYS A 546 -27.97 -7.28 31.26
CA LYS A 546 -28.90 -6.28 30.71
C LYS A 546 -29.89 -5.79 31.77
N ALA A 547 -30.34 -6.67 32.68
CA ALA A 547 -31.21 -6.29 33.79
C ALA A 547 -30.50 -5.39 34.81
N GLU A 548 -29.21 -5.63 35.08
CA GLU A 548 -28.39 -4.76 35.94
C GLU A 548 -28.11 -3.38 35.32
N GLU A 549 -27.85 -3.30 34.01
CA GLU A 549 -27.71 -2.02 33.29
C GLU A 549 -29.01 -1.19 33.32
N GLN A 550 -30.17 -1.84 33.15
CA GLN A 550 -31.46 -1.17 33.20
C GLN A 550 -31.83 -0.71 34.63
N ALA A 551 -31.48 -1.49 35.66
CA ALA A 551 -31.68 -1.12 37.05
C ALA A 551 -30.81 0.07 37.51
N ALA A 552 -29.58 0.18 36.99
CA ALA A 552 -28.67 1.30 37.24
C ALA A 552 -29.15 2.62 36.59
N VAL A 553 -29.85 2.54 35.46
CA VAL A 553 -30.43 3.72 34.77
C VAL A 553 -31.72 4.19 35.44
N ALA A 554 -32.52 3.29 36.01
CA ALA A 554 -33.77 3.62 36.70
C ALA A 554 -33.54 4.33 38.06
N THR A 555 -32.51 3.94 38.81
CA THR A 555 -32.12 4.59 40.08
C THR A 555 -31.56 6.01 39.88
N GLY A 556 -30.97 6.31 38.72
CA GLY A 556 -30.55 7.66 38.34
C GLY A 556 -31.72 8.64 38.06
N LYS A 557 -32.87 8.13 37.59
CA LYS A 557 -34.07 8.96 37.34
C LYS A 557 -34.87 9.25 38.62
N ARG A 558 -34.88 8.37 39.62
CA ARG A 558 -35.53 8.63 40.93
C ARG A 558 -34.79 9.69 41.76
N ARG A 559 -33.47 9.79 41.64
CA ARG A 559 -32.66 10.78 42.37
C ARG A 559 -32.81 12.23 41.86
N ARG A 560 -33.35 12.43 40.65
CA ARG A 560 -33.58 13.76 40.06
C ARG A 560 -34.91 14.41 40.48
N LYS A 561 -35.83 13.68 41.13
CA LYS A 561 -37.14 14.23 41.58
C LYS A 561 -37.13 14.81 43.00
N TYR A 562 -36.06 14.62 43.78
CA TYR A 562 -35.92 15.18 45.14
C TYR A 562 -35.01 16.42 45.24
N GLY A 563 -34.55 16.97 44.11
CA GLY A 563 -33.67 18.14 44.07
C GLY A 563 -34.37 19.50 43.96
N ASN A 564 -35.67 19.55 43.65
CA ASN A 564 -36.38 20.80 43.35
C ASN A 564 -37.35 21.29 44.44
N LEU A 565 -37.39 20.63 45.60
CA LEU A 565 -38.24 21.05 46.72
C LEU A 565 -37.59 22.07 47.68
N ARG A 566 -36.24 22.22 47.67
CA ARG A 566 -35.55 23.15 48.58
C ARG A 566 -35.35 24.58 48.04
N GLN A 567 -35.62 24.84 46.76
CA GLN A 567 -35.45 26.18 46.18
C GLN A 567 -36.68 27.07 46.35
N ARG A 568 -37.89 26.48 46.44
CA ARG A 568 -39.15 27.24 46.64
C ARG A 568 -39.35 27.68 48.09
N ASP A 569 -38.88 26.88 49.05
CA ASP A 569 -39.02 27.20 50.48
C ASP A 569 -38.03 28.27 50.97
N LEU A 570 -36.95 28.51 50.22
CA LEU A 570 -35.95 29.55 50.53
C LEU A 570 -36.34 30.94 50.00
N ASP A 571 -37.20 31.03 48.99
CA ASP A 571 -37.75 32.30 48.50
C ASP A 571 -38.95 32.79 49.33
N SER A 572 -39.65 31.90 50.04
CA SER A 572 -40.73 32.26 50.98
C SER A 572 -40.24 32.82 52.33
N MET A 573 -38.94 32.73 52.64
CA MET A 573 -38.36 33.27 53.89
C MET A 573 -37.67 34.64 53.74
N ARG A 574 -37.63 35.23 52.54
CA ARG A 574 -37.10 36.60 52.30
C ARG A 574 -38.15 37.71 52.36
N GLY A 575 -39.33 37.41 52.87
CA GLY A 575 -40.48 38.32 52.94
C GLY A 575 -40.89 38.77 54.33
N TYR A 576 -40.05 38.68 55.37
CA TYR A 576 -40.34 39.29 56.69
C TYR A 576 -39.05 39.61 57.45
N ARG A 577 -38.51 40.82 57.23
CA ARG A 577 -37.73 41.60 58.20
C ARG A 577 -37.89 43.09 57.84
N ARG A 578 -38.73 43.78 58.60
CA ARG A 578 -38.49 45.19 58.96
C ARG A 578 -37.38 45.20 60.01
#